data_AF-A0A9W6BA82-F1
#
_entry.id   AF-A0A9W6BA82-F1
#
_cell.length_a   1.000
_cell.length_b   1.000
_cell.length_c   1.000
_cell.angle_alpha   90.00
_cell.angle_beta   90.00
_cell.angle_gamma   90.00
#
_symmetry.space_group_name_H-M   'P 1'
#
loop_
_entity.id
_entity.type
_entity.pdbx_description
1 polymer ?
#
loop_
_entity_poly.entity_id
_entity_poly.type
_entity_poly.pdbx_seq_one_letter_code
_entity_poly.pdbx_strand_id
1 'polypeptide(L)'
;MATFAVGGRVLTANLPITAQPVNILARHFGGCPLRKHVRRQERLRIEAVASMEAPSTLRTYQYSQLSPAEMKQVLSRPRVDFTSILNTVAPIVENVRTNGDGAVREYTAKFDRVNLETVCVRIEDVPDPVLPADVTAAFDVAYNNIRAFHLAQQTAPLEVETMPGVRCRRVTRPINSVGVYVPGGTAVLPSSALMLSVPAALAGCGTIVLATPPRPDGTITPEVLYCAKKAGVTHILKAGGAQAVAAMAWGTASCPKVDKILGPGNQFVTAAKMLLQNSEAMVSIDMPAGPSEVLVIADAGASPAHVAADLLSQAEHGPDSQVGTGGVGRRGREGASGVGRPGQGLD
;
A
#
# COMPACT_ATOMS: atom_id res chain seq x y z
N MET A 1 -36.29 21.78 15.81
CA MET A 1 -35.78 22.98 16.50
C MET A 1 -34.54 22.56 17.28
N ALA A 2 -33.38 23.13 16.99
CA ALA A 2 -32.18 22.95 17.81
C ALA A 2 -32.06 24.14 18.77
N THR A 3 -31.84 23.84 20.04
CA THR A 3 -31.21 24.77 20.98
C THR A 3 -29.81 24.21 21.25
N PHE A 4 -28.80 25.04 21.03
CA PHE A 4 -27.39 24.75 21.31
C PHE A 4 -27.01 25.27 22.70
N ALA A 5 -26.14 24.54 23.40
CA ALA A 5 -25.45 25.05 24.58
C ALA A 5 -23.93 24.84 24.44
N VAL A 6 -23.20 25.92 24.67
CA VAL A 6 -21.74 26.02 24.74
C VAL A 6 -21.29 25.48 26.10
N GLY A 7 -20.25 24.65 26.11
CA GLY A 7 -19.52 24.26 27.33
C GLY A 7 -19.91 22.88 27.89
N GLY A 8 -19.08 21.88 27.60
CA GLY A 8 -18.93 20.67 28.42
C GLY A 8 -20.15 19.74 28.50
N ARG A 9 -20.41 18.99 27.42
CA ARG A 9 -20.76 17.54 27.42
C ARG A 9 -20.97 17.06 25.99
N VAL A 10 -20.66 15.78 25.81
CA VAL A 10 -20.78 14.90 24.63
C VAL A 10 -21.78 15.37 23.58
N LEU A 11 -21.28 15.60 22.37
CA LEU A 11 -22.08 15.65 21.14
C LEU A 11 -22.09 14.24 20.52
N THR A 12 -23.16 13.50 20.74
CA THR A 12 -23.53 12.37 19.87
C THR A 12 -24.17 12.92 18.60
N ALA A 13 -23.42 12.90 17.50
CA ALA A 13 -24.01 13.06 16.18
C ALA A 13 -24.58 11.71 15.73
N ASN A 14 -25.85 11.44 16.06
CA ASN A 14 -26.63 10.45 15.33
C ASN A 14 -27.01 11.06 13.97
N LEU A 15 -26.13 10.90 12.99
CA LEU A 15 -26.52 10.99 11.59
C LEU A 15 -26.89 9.57 11.16
N PRO A 16 -28.17 9.28 10.85
CA PRO A 16 -28.47 8.07 10.09
C PRO A 16 -27.78 8.24 8.74
N ILE A 17 -26.76 7.42 8.46
CA ILE A 17 -26.21 7.30 7.11
C ILE A 17 -27.20 6.45 6.30
N THR A 18 -28.42 6.96 6.14
CA THR A 18 -29.30 6.56 5.06
C THR A 18 -29.19 7.64 3.99
N ALA A 19 -28.36 7.35 2.99
CA ALA A 19 -28.33 8.03 1.70
C ALA A 19 -28.08 9.55 1.67
N GLN A 20 -27.00 10.09 2.29
CA GLN A 20 -26.49 11.45 1.97
C GLN A 20 -24.96 11.72 1.95
N PRO A 21 -24.00 10.78 1.76
CA PRO A 21 -22.58 11.20 1.64
C PRO A 21 -22.16 11.79 0.28
N VAL A 22 -22.92 11.59 -0.80
CA VAL A 22 -22.42 11.87 -2.17
C VAL A 22 -22.47 13.37 -2.56
N ASN A 23 -23.18 14.21 -1.80
CA ASN A 23 -23.38 15.63 -2.17
C ASN A 23 -22.37 16.61 -1.55
N ILE A 24 -21.53 16.19 -0.61
CA ILE A 24 -20.53 17.08 0.02
C ILE A 24 -19.27 17.22 -0.85
N LEU A 25 -18.79 16.13 -1.46
CA LEU A 25 -17.70 16.16 -2.44
C LEU A 25 -18.08 16.88 -3.75
N ALA A 26 -19.35 16.85 -4.13
CA ALA A 26 -19.84 17.46 -5.37
C ALA A 26 -19.99 18.99 -5.31
N ARG A 27 -19.94 19.60 -4.12
CA ARG A 27 -20.12 21.06 -3.91
C ARG A 27 -18.80 21.83 -3.79
N HIS A 28 -17.65 21.17 -3.71
CA HIS A 28 -16.35 21.86 -3.58
C HIS A 28 -15.37 21.67 -4.75
N PHE A 29 -15.69 20.79 -5.69
CA PHE A 29 -14.95 20.66 -6.96
C PHE A 29 -15.87 20.98 -8.14
N GLY A 30 -15.97 22.26 -8.48
CA GLY A 30 -16.59 22.69 -9.73
C GLY A 30 -15.66 22.38 -10.91
N GLY A 31 -16.04 21.41 -11.76
CA GLY A 31 -15.47 21.30 -13.11
C GLY A 31 -15.12 19.90 -13.65
N CYS A 32 -15.25 18.80 -12.89
CA CYS A 32 -14.76 17.50 -13.38
C CYS A 32 -15.78 16.73 -14.27
N PRO A 33 -15.42 16.29 -15.49
CA PRO A 33 -16.33 15.58 -16.43
C PRO A 33 -16.72 14.14 -16.04
N LEU A 34 -16.13 13.56 -14.99
CA LEU A 34 -16.33 12.15 -14.57
C LEU A 34 -17.70 11.83 -13.93
N ARG A 35 -18.62 12.82 -13.83
CA ARG A 35 -19.91 12.72 -13.12
C ARG A 35 -20.88 11.65 -13.60
N LYS A 36 -20.79 11.19 -14.85
CA LYS A 36 -21.82 10.30 -15.45
C LYS A 36 -21.54 8.81 -15.28
N HIS A 37 -20.28 8.39 -15.16
CA HIS A 37 -19.92 6.97 -14.99
C HIS A 37 -20.00 6.51 -13.52
N VAL A 38 -19.66 7.41 -12.58
CA VAL A 38 -19.71 7.15 -11.13
C VAL A 38 -21.14 6.83 -10.66
N ARG A 39 -22.15 7.55 -11.17
CA ARG A 39 -23.56 7.40 -10.73
C ARG A 39 -24.20 6.04 -11.03
N ARG A 40 -23.73 5.29 -12.03
CA ARG A 40 -24.36 4.01 -12.44
C ARG A 40 -23.83 2.83 -11.63
N GLN A 41 -22.56 2.84 -11.24
CA GLN A 41 -21.97 1.84 -10.34
C GLN A 41 -22.39 2.05 -8.88
N GLU A 42 -22.64 3.30 -8.47
CA GLU A 42 -23.11 3.63 -7.11
C GLU A 42 -24.53 3.09 -6.81
N ARG A 43 -25.44 3.12 -7.79
CA ARG A 43 -26.84 2.75 -7.57
C ARG A 43 -27.04 1.26 -7.25
N LEU A 44 -26.22 0.39 -7.84
CA LEU A 44 -26.24 -1.06 -7.59
C LEU A 44 -25.58 -1.44 -6.25
N ARG A 45 -24.70 -0.59 -5.70
CA ARG A 45 -24.06 -0.81 -4.39
C ARG A 45 -24.93 -0.40 -3.22
N ILE A 46 -25.82 0.59 -3.40
CA ILE A 46 -26.68 1.11 -2.32
C ILE A 46 -27.72 0.08 -1.86
N GLU A 47 -28.22 -0.78 -2.76
CA GLU A 47 -29.21 -1.82 -2.39
C GLU A 47 -28.59 -3.00 -1.62
N ALA A 48 -27.29 -3.28 -1.79
CA ALA A 48 -26.62 -4.40 -1.12
C ALA A 48 -26.11 -4.09 0.30
N VAL A 49 -25.96 -2.81 0.67
CA VAL A 49 -25.43 -2.38 1.98
C VAL A 49 -26.53 -2.22 3.04
N ALA A 50 -27.80 -2.24 2.64
CA ALA A 50 -28.93 -2.00 3.55
C ALA A 50 -29.27 -3.18 4.48
N SER A 51 -28.57 -4.32 4.41
CA SER A 51 -28.93 -5.55 5.13
C SER A 51 -27.91 -6.06 6.16
N MET A 52 -26.97 -5.23 6.64
CA MET A 52 -26.00 -5.65 7.68
C MET A 52 -26.06 -4.73 8.90
N GLU A 53 -26.58 -5.23 10.01
CA GLU A 53 -26.53 -4.57 11.33
C GLU A 53 -25.11 -4.67 11.91
N ALA A 54 -24.35 -3.58 11.86
CA ALA A 54 -23.07 -3.43 12.55
C ALA A 54 -23.12 -2.20 13.49
N PRO A 55 -22.44 -2.21 14.65
CA PRO A 55 -22.49 -1.10 15.60
C PRO A 55 -21.94 0.19 14.97
N SER A 56 -22.75 1.25 15.02
CA SER A 56 -22.68 2.45 14.17
C SER A 56 -21.68 3.54 14.60
N THR A 57 -20.76 3.29 15.55
CA THR A 57 -19.86 4.32 16.11
C THR A 57 -18.44 3.82 16.40
N LEU A 58 -17.42 4.64 16.10
CA LEU A 58 -16.02 4.40 16.47
C LEU A 58 -15.88 4.25 17.99
N ARG A 59 -15.08 3.29 18.47
CA ARG A 59 -14.85 3.12 19.91
C ARG A 59 -14.01 4.27 20.44
N THR A 60 -14.44 4.85 21.54
CA THR A 60 -13.78 6.02 22.15
C THR A 60 -13.20 5.64 23.51
N TYR A 61 -11.98 6.09 23.77
CA TYR A 61 -11.21 5.86 24.98
C TYR A 61 -10.72 7.20 25.54
N GLN A 62 -10.63 7.31 26.86
CA GLN A 62 -10.00 8.45 27.52
C GLN A 62 -8.69 7.98 28.15
N TYR A 63 -7.56 8.52 27.67
CA TYR A 63 -6.22 8.07 28.07
C TYR A 63 -6.02 8.00 29.59
N SER A 64 -6.52 9.00 30.33
CA SER A 64 -6.39 9.07 31.80
C SER A 64 -7.19 8.01 32.55
N GLN A 65 -8.11 7.30 31.89
CA GLN A 65 -8.94 6.25 32.49
C GLN A 65 -8.47 4.85 32.12
N LEU A 66 -7.48 4.71 31.23
CA LEU A 66 -6.96 3.40 30.83
C LEU A 66 -5.95 2.89 31.83
N SER A 67 -6.14 1.68 32.32
CA SER A 67 -5.08 0.93 32.98
C SER A 67 -3.92 0.64 32.01
N PRO A 68 -2.71 0.35 32.50
CA PRO A 68 -1.59 -0.05 31.65
C PRO A 68 -1.91 -1.27 30.75
N ALA A 69 -2.74 -2.20 31.22
CA ALA A 69 -3.16 -3.37 30.46
C ALA A 69 -4.13 -3.00 29.31
N GLU A 70 -5.12 -2.17 29.58
CA GLU A 70 -6.06 -1.69 28.57
C GLU A 70 -5.36 -0.81 27.53
N MET A 71 -4.44 0.06 27.95
CA MET A 71 -3.63 0.86 27.05
C MET A 71 -2.82 -0.03 26.10
N LYS A 72 -2.19 -1.09 26.61
CA LYS A 72 -1.49 -2.07 25.79
C LYS A 72 -2.41 -2.77 24.79
N GLN A 73 -3.66 -3.00 25.16
CA GLN A 73 -4.66 -3.60 24.27
C GLN A 73 -5.12 -2.63 23.17
N VAL A 74 -5.39 -1.36 23.49
CA VAL A 74 -5.79 -0.34 22.50
C VAL A 74 -4.67 -0.07 21.48
N LEU A 75 -3.41 -0.07 21.94
CA LEU A 75 -2.24 0.10 21.09
C LEU A 75 -1.83 -1.16 20.33
N SER A 76 -2.44 -2.31 20.62
CA SER A 76 -2.11 -3.55 19.93
C SER A 76 -2.71 -3.54 18.52
N ARG A 77 -1.87 -3.89 17.53
CA ARG A 77 -2.33 -4.13 16.17
C ARG A 77 -3.14 -5.43 16.10
N PRO A 78 -4.10 -5.55 15.17
CA PRO A 78 -4.74 -6.82 14.87
C PRO A 78 -3.68 -7.89 14.57
N ARG A 79 -3.68 -8.98 15.34
CA ARG A 79 -2.77 -10.08 15.10
C ARG A 79 -3.27 -10.88 13.91
N VAL A 80 -2.52 -10.85 12.83
CA VAL A 80 -2.64 -11.82 11.75
C VAL A 80 -1.93 -13.10 12.20
N ASP A 81 -2.60 -14.26 12.11
CA ASP A 81 -1.94 -15.55 12.35
C ASP A 81 -0.98 -15.87 11.20
N PHE A 82 0.27 -15.44 11.38
CA PHE A 82 1.33 -15.67 10.40
C PHE A 82 1.60 -17.15 10.16
N THR A 83 1.39 -18.03 11.15
CA THR A 83 1.72 -19.46 11.02
C THR A 83 0.80 -20.14 10.00
N SER A 84 -0.50 -19.89 10.10
CA SER A 84 -1.52 -20.33 9.14
C SER A 84 -1.18 -19.89 7.69
N ILE A 85 -0.80 -18.61 7.53
CA ILE A 85 -0.53 -18.04 6.21
C ILE A 85 0.77 -18.62 5.63
N LEU A 86 1.79 -18.81 6.46
CA LEU A 86 3.05 -19.44 6.04
C LEU A 86 2.83 -20.86 5.52
N ASN A 87 1.96 -21.65 6.14
CA ASN A 87 1.60 -22.98 5.65
C ASN A 87 0.91 -22.95 4.27
N THR A 88 0.21 -21.87 3.96
CA THR A 88 -0.41 -21.66 2.63
C THR A 88 0.62 -21.18 1.59
N VAL A 89 1.56 -20.34 2.02
CA VAL A 89 2.54 -19.69 1.14
C VAL A 89 3.74 -20.58 0.82
N ALA A 90 4.22 -21.38 1.77
CA ALA A 90 5.40 -22.22 1.60
C ALA A 90 5.30 -23.18 0.40
N PRO A 91 4.17 -23.88 0.15
CA PRO A 91 4.03 -24.72 -1.03
C PRO A 91 4.11 -23.93 -2.35
N ILE A 92 3.59 -22.69 -2.38
CA ILE A 92 3.65 -21.83 -3.57
C ILE A 92 5.10 -21.44 -3.85
N VAL A 93 5.84 -21.02 -2.81
CA VAL A 93 7.24 -20.63 -2.93
C VAL A 93 8.10 -21.80 -3.40
N GLU A 94 7.89 -23.00 -2.86
CA GLU A 94 8.66 -24.19 -3.25
C GLU A 94 8.32 -24.66 -4.67
N ASN A 95 7.05 -24.58 -5.06
CA ASN A 95 6.64 -24.91 -6.43
C ASN A 95 7.31 -23.96 -7.44
N VAL A 96 7.36 -22.65 -7.16
CA VAL A 96 8.07 -21.70 -8.04
C VAL A 96 9.58 -21.96 -8.07
N ARG A 97 10.20 -22.33 -6.95
CA ARG A 97 11.61 -22.72 -6.91
C ARG A 97 11.90 -23.92 -7.82
N THR A 98 11.02 -24.94 -7.80
CA THR A 98 11.24 -26.20 -8.54
C THR A 98 10.83 -26.08 -10.01
N ASN A 99 9.70 -25.43 -10.30
CA ASN A 99 9.05 -25.45 -11.61
C ASN A 99 9.08 -24.11 -12.36
N GLY A 100 9.68 -23.07 -11.77
CA GLY A 100 9.94 -21.78 -12.42
C GLY A 100 8.69 -21.15 -13.06
N ASP A 101 8.82 -20.72 -14.32
CA ASP A 101 7.74 -20.06 -15.07
C ASP A 101 6.47 -20.89 -15.20
N GLY A 102 6.60 -22.23 -15.20
CA GLY A 102 5.44 -23.13 -15.21
C GLY A 102 4.53 -22.91 -14.01
N ALA A 103 5.11 -22.89 -12.81
CA ALA A 103 4.37 -22.63 -11.58
C ALA A 103 3.82 -21.20 -11.51
N VAL A 104 4.58 -20.20 -11.98
CA VAL A 104 4.09 -18.81 -12.04
C VAL A 104 2.85 -18.70 -12.92
N ARG A 105 2.85 -19.34 -14.11
CA ARG A 105 1.68 -19.39 -15.00
C ARG A 105 0.49 -20.10 -14.35
N GLU A 106 0.74 -21.24 -13.71
CA GLU A 106 -0.30 -22.01 -13.01
C GLU A 106 -1.00 -21.16 -11.95
N TYR A 107 -0.24 -20.49 -11.08
CA TYR A 107 -0.83 -19.65 -10.03
C TYR A 107 -1.48 -18.38 -10.56
N THR A 108 -0.96 -17.80 -11.65
CA THR A 108 -1.61 -16.67 -12.32
C THR A 108 -2.95 -17.09 -12.93
N ALA A 109 -3.02 -18.26 -13.57
CA ALA A 109 -4.28 -18.82 -14.07
C ALA A 109 -5.26 -19.14 -12.93
N LYS A 110 -4.77 -19.63 -11.79
CA LYS A 110 -5.59 -19.99 -10.63
C LYS A 110 -6.17 -18.77 -9.90
N PHE A 111 -5.33 -17.78 -9.61
CA PHE A 111 -5.71 -16.65 -8.74
C PHE A 111 -6.17 -15.44 -9.53
N ASP A 112 -5.45 -15.08 -10.59
CA ASP A 112 -5.76 -13.90 -11.42
C ASP A 112 -6.71 -14.26 -12.58
N ARG A 113 -6.95 -15.55 -12.84
CA ARG A 113 -7.81 -16.08 -13.93
C ARG A 113 -7.32 -15.70 -15.32
N VAL A 114 -6.00 -15.62 -15.49
CA VAL A 114 -5.34 -15.24 -16.74
C VAL A 114 -4.35 -16.31 -17.17
N ASN A 115 -4.49 -16.81 -18.39
CA ASN A 115 -3.52 -17.69 -19.01
C ASN A 115 -2.49 -16.85 -19.78
N LEU A 116 -1.25 -16.83 -19.30
CA LEU A 116 -0.14 -16.12 -19.94
C LEU A 116 0.77 -17.11 -20.67
N GLU A 117 1.22 -16.75 -21.87
CA GLU A 117 2.32 -17.45 -22.53
C GLU A 117 3.67 -17.06 -21.91
N THR A 118 3.91 -15.74 -21.81
CA THR A 118 5.11 -15.14 -21.23
C THR A 118 4.78 -14.45 -19.92
N VAL A 119 5.51 -14.78 -18.85
CA VAL A 119 5.32 -14.18 -17.52
C VAL A 119 6.19 -12.96 -17.28
N CYS A 120 7.41 -12.90 -17.82
CA CYS A 120 8.34 -11.79 -17.66
C CYS A 120 8.78 -11.24 -19.01
N VAL A 121 8.79 -9.92 -19.17
CA VAL A 121 9.20 -9.22 -20.39
C VAL A 121 10.21 -8.13 -20.07
N ARG A 122 11.11 -7.81 -21.00
CA ARG A 122 11.95 -6.60 -20.88
C ARG A 122 11.09 -5.37 -21.14
N ILE A 123 11.33 -4.30 -20.39
CA ILE A 123 10.55 -3.06 -20.48
C ILE A 123 10.56 -2.45 -21.90
N GLU A 124 11.66 -2.64 -22.62
CA GLU A 124 11.93 -2.04 -23.93
C GLU A 124 11.14 -2.70 -25.05
N ASP A 125 10.77 -3.97 -24.87
CA ASP A 125 9.96 -4.74 -25.82
C ASP A 125 8.47 -4.38 -25.72
N VAL A 126 8.07 -3.65 -24.66
CA VAL A 126 6.69 -3.23 -24.45
C VAL A 126 6.52 -1.82 -25.03
N PRO A 127 5.53 -1.57 -25.90
CA PRO A 127 5.28 -0.23 -26.43
C PRO A 127 4.84 0.73 -25.33
N ASP A 128 5.05 2.02 -25.57
CA ASP A 128 4.61 3.05 -24.64
C ASP A 128 3.09 3.09 -24.55
N PRO A 129 2.51 3.15 -23.33
CA PRO A 129 1.07 3.20 -23.15
C PRO A 129 0.52 4.57 -23.55
N VAL A 130 -0.70 4.57 -24.09
CA VAL A 130 -1.45 5.81 -24.34
C VAL A 130 -2.29 6.13 -23.10
N LEU A 131 -2.05 7.31 -22.51
CA LEU A 131 -2.79 7.84 -21.36
C LEU A 131 -3.37 9.22 -21.70
N PRO A 132 -4.48 9.62 -21.05
CA PRO A 132 -4.97 10.99 -21.10
C PRO A 132 -3.89 11.98 -20.64
N ALA A 133 -3.81 13.14 -21.29
CA ALA A 133 -2.75 14.12 -21.05
C ALA A 133 -2.73 14.66 -19.61
N ASP A 134 -3.90 14.81 -18.99
CA ASP A 134 -4.05 15.21 -17.59
C ASP A 134 -3.51 14.15 -16.62
N VAL A 135 -3.76 12.86 -16.91
CA VAL A 135 -3.22 11.73 -16.15
C VAL A 135 -1.70 11.66 -16.27
N THR A 136 -1.15 11.80 -17.47
CA THR A 136 0.30 11.85 -17.70
C THR A 136 0.93 13.02 -16.96
N ALA A 137 0.35 14.22 -17.05
CA ALA A 137 0.85 15.40 -16.34
C ALA A 137 0.84 15.21 -14.81
N ALA A 138 -0.18 14.57 -14.26
CA ALA A 138 -0.24 14.26 -12.83
C ALA A 138 0.88 13.29 -12.40
N PHE A 139 1.14 12.24 -13.18
CA PHE A 139 2.26 11.33 -12.91
C PHE A 139 3.62 12.01 -13.07
N ASP A 140 3.75 12.97 -13.98
CA ASP A 140 4.98 13.75 -14.15
C ASP A 140 5.27 14.62 -12.94
N VAL A 141 4.25 15.29 -12.40
CA VAL A 141 4.36 16.05 -11.15
C VAL A 141 4.77 15.11 -10.00
N ALA A 142 4.12 13.96 -9.86
CA ALA A 142 4.46 12.98 -8.83
C ALA A 142 5.90 12.48 -8.97
N TYR A 143 6.32 12.07 -10.17
CA TYR A 143 7.68 11.62 -10.45
C TYR A 143 8.71 12.69 -10.11
N ASN A 144 8.50 13.94 -10.52
CA ASN A 144 9.44 15.03 -10.29
C ASN A 144 9.60 15.32 -8.79
N ASN A 145 8.50 15.34 -8.03
CA ASN A 145 8.53 15.55 -6.59
C ASN A 145 9.23 14.40 -5.86
N ILE A 146 8.89 13.15 -6.20
CA ILE A 146 9.50 11.94 -5.62
C ILE A 146 11.01 11.92 -5.92
N ARG A 147 11.39 12.19 -7.17
CA ARG A 147 12.79 12.23 -7.60
C ARG A 147 13.57 13.33 -6.88
N ALA A 148 13.01 14.53 -6.79
CA ALA A 148 13.66 15.65 -6.10
C ALA A 148 13.92 15.32 -4.62
N PHE A 149 12.93 14.76 -3.93
CA PHE A 149 13.06 14.40 -2.52
C PHE A 149 14.09 13.29 -2.28
N HIS A 150 14.07 12.22 -3.08
CA HIS A 150 15.04 11.11 -2.92
C HIS A 150 16.46 11.51 -3.36
N LEU A 151 16.60 12.37 -4.37
CA LEU A 151 17.89 12.89 -4.78
C LEU A 151 18.55 13.72 -3.66
N ALA A 152 17.76 14.49 -2.91
CA ALA A 152 18.25 15.28 -1.78
C ALA A 152 18.78 14.43 -0.60
N GLN A 153 18.49 13.13 -0.57
CA GLN A 153 18.96 12.21 0.48
C GLN A 153 20.37 11.66 0.23
N GLN A 154 20.99 11.97 -0.92
CA GLN A 154 22.36 11.52 -1.20
C GLN A 154 23.33 12.11 -0.16
N THR A 155 24.05 11.22 0.53
CA THR A 155 25.02 11.60 1.56
C THR A 155 26.40 11.81 0.94
N ALA A 156 27.11 12.82 1.42
CA ALA A 156 28.52 13.01 1.06
C ALA A 156 29.35 11.82 1.55
N PRO A 157 30.44 11.46 0.85
CA PRO A 157 31.39 10.46 1.34
C PRO A 157 31.87 10.82 2.75
N LEU A 158 31.86 9.83 3.65
CA LEU A 158 32.44 9.98 4.98
C LEU A 158 33.87 9.46 4.92
N GLU A 159 34.85 10.32 5.20
CA GLU A 159 36.27 9.96 5.33
C GLU A 159 36.82 10.58 6.62
N VAL A 160 37.47 9.77 7.45
CA VAL A 160 38.03 10.17 8.73
C VAL A 160 39.37 9.49 8.93
N GLU A 161 40.40 10.26 9.25
CA GLU A 161 41.67 9.74 9.76
C GLU A 161 41.59 9.66 11.28
N THR A 162 41.49 8.45 11.82
CA THR A 162 41.24 8.24 13.26
C THR A 162 42.50 8.39 14.10
N MET A 163 43.66 8.12 13.49
CA MET A 163 45.00 8.39 13.99
C MET A 163 45.95 8.49 12.80
N PRO A 164 47.15 9.09 12.95
CA PRO A 164 48.10 9.25 11.85
C PRO A 164 48.34 7.93 11.09
N GLY A 165 48.01 7.90 9.81
CA GLY A 165 48.14 6.74 8.92
C GLY A 165 46.94 5.79 8.85
N VAL A 166 45.90 5.98 9.67
CA VAL A 166 44.70 5.10 9.69
C VAL A 166 43.47 5.85 9.17
N ARG A 167 43.19 5.69 7.87
CA ARG A 167 42.05 6.31 7.20
C ARG A 167 40.88 5.34 7.08
N CYS A 168 39.72 5.76 7.58
CA CYS A 168 38.46 5.05 7.47
C CYS A 168 37.55 5.81 6.49
N ARG A 169 36.89 5.08 5.58
CA ARG A 169 35.91 5.65 4.66
C ARG A 169 34.61 4.85 4.61
N ARG A 170 33.48 5.52 4.44
CA ARG A 170 32.20 4.90 4.09
C ARG A 170 31.86 5.22 2.65
N VAL A 171 31.72 4.19 1.84
CA VAL A 171 31.33 4.28 0.43
C VAL A 171 29.98 3.60 0.23
N THR A 172 29.07 4.27 -0.47
CA THR A 172 27.77 3.70 -0.84
C THR A 172 27.89 2.99 -2.18
N ARG A 173 27.28 1.81 -2.29
CA ARG A 173 27.14 1.06 -3.55
C ARG A 173 25.69 0.62 -3.70
N PRO A 174 25.10 0.68 -4.91
CA PRO A 174 23.76 0.17 -5.11
C PRO A 174 23.73 -1.34 -4.92
N ILE A 175 22.56 -1.83 -4.51
CA ILE A 175 22.20 -3.23 -4.71
C ILE A 175 22.06 -3.45 -6.21
N ASN A 176 22.69 -4.49 -6.75
CA ASN A 176 22.77 -4.66 -8.20
C ASN A 176 21.41 -5.00 -8.82
N SER A 177 20.65 -5.89 -8.20
CA SER A 177 19.34 -6.35 -8.69
C SER A 177 18.26 -6.19 -7.61
N VAL A 178 17.18 -5.48 -7.92
CA VAL A 178 16.06 -5.25 -7.00
C VAL A 178 14.72 -5.64 -7.64
N GLY A 179 13.84 -6.23 -6.84
CA GLY A 179 12.47 -6.55 -7.21
C GLY A 179 11.52 -5.57 -6.54
N VAL A 180 10.60 -4.97 -7.29
CA VAL A 180 9.60 -4.03 -6.78
C VAL A 180 8.21 -4.61 -7.02
N TYR A 181 7.52 -4.98 -5.95
CA TYR A 181 6.16 -5.50 -6.02
C TYR A 181 5.15 -4.36 -5.98
N VAL A 182 4.30 -4.29 -7.00
CA VAL A 182 3.23 -3.31 -7.13
C VAL A 182 1.89 -4.07 -7.05
N PRO A 183 1.08 -3.82 -5.99
CA PRO A 183 -0.23 -4.45 -5.90
C PRO A 183 -1.13 -4.09 -7.08
N GLY A 184 -1.95 -5.06 -7.47
CA GLY A 184 -3.01 -4.91 -8.45
C GLY A 184 -4.23 -5.77 -8.10
N GLY A 185 -5.11 -6.01 -9.07
CA GLY A 185 -6.37 -6.73 -8.84
C GLY A 185 -7.52 -5.77 -8.54
N THR A 186 -7.93 -5.65 -7.28
CA THR A 186 -9.07 -4.81 -6.87
C THR A 186 -8.77 -3.32 -6.92
N ALA A 187 -7.52 -2.92 -6.69
CA ALA A 187 -7.04 -1.55 -6.81
C ALA A 187 -5.68 -1.54 -7.53
N VAL A 188 -5.53 -0.64 -8.50
CA VAL A 188 -4.28 -0.44 -9.23
C VAL A 188 -3.51 0.69 -8.55
N LEU A 189 -2.23 0.45 -8.21
CA LEU A 189 -1.41 1.41 -7.45
C LEU A 189 -0.17 1.87 -8.23
N PRO A 190 -0.31 2.70 -9.29
CA PRO A 190 0.83 3.23 -10.05
C PRO A 190 1.74 4.14 -9.20
N SER A 191 1.20 4.74 -8.13
CA SER A 191 1.98 5.50 -7.13
C SER A 191 3.07 4.63 -6.48
N SER A 192 2.78 3.38 -6.14
CA SER A 192 3.77 2.43 -5.60
C SER A 192 4.88 2.13 -6.60
N ALA A 193 4.56 2.06 -7.89
CA ALA A 193 5.57 1.87 -8.93
C ALA A 193 6.59 3.02 -8.92
N LEU A 194 6.12 4.28 -8.81
CA LEU A 194 7.00 5.45 -8.68
C LEU A 194 7.80 5.43 -7.38
N MET A 195 7.14 5.21 -6.24
CA MET A 195 7.78 5.25 -4.92
C MET A 195 8.90 4.23 -4.77
N LEU A 196 8.82 3.08 -5.45
CA LEU A 196 9.84 2.03 -5.38
C LEU A 196 10.90 2.17 -6.48
N SER A 197 10.48 2.44 -7.71
CA SER A 197 11.38 2.39 -8.87
C SER A 197 12.23 3.65 -9.01
N VAL A 198 11.71 4.83 -8.64
CA VAL A 198 12.47 6.10 -8.70
C VAL A 198 13.73 6.06 -7.82
N PRO A 199 13.66 5.70 -6.52
CA PRO A 199 14.88 5.59 -5.71
C PRO A 199 15.80 4.46 -6.17
N ALA A 200 15.28 3.35 -6.70
CA ALA A 200 16.11 2.27 -7.25
C ALA A 200 16.95 2.74 -8.45
N ALA A 201 16.33 3.49 -9.38
CA ALA A 201 17.04 4.07 -10.51
C ALA A 201 18.05 5.14 -10.07
N LEU A 202 17.69 6.01 -9.12
CA LEU A 202 18.61 7.02 -8.56
C LEU A 202 19.81 6.40 -7.83
N ALA A 203 19.63 5.26 -7.18
CA ALA A 203 20.72 4.53 -6.55
C ALA A 203 21.69 3.94 -7.59
N GLY A 204 21.23 3.69 -8.82
CA GLY A 204 21.99 3.04 -9.88
C GLY A 204 21.90 1.52 -9.84
N CYS A 205 20.75 0.96 -9.44
CA CYS A 205 20.49 -0.48 -9.55
C CYS A 205 20.54 -0.91 -11.03
N GLY A 206 21.33 -1.94 -11.35
CA GLY A 206 21.50 -2.41 -12.73
C GLY A 206 20.27 -3.16 -13.25
N THR A 207 19.59 -3.91 -12.38
CA THR A 207 18.36 -4.65 -12.72
C THR A 207 17.24 -4.22 -11.77
N ILE A 208 16.10 -3.83 -12.34
CA ILE A 208 14.88 -3.49 -11.59
C ILE A 208 13.74 -4.31 -12.19
N VAL A 209 13.27 -5.32 -11.45
CA VAL A 209 12.15 -6.17 -11.85
C VAL A 209 10.89 -5.67 -11.17
N LEU A 210 9.91 -5.18 -11.94
CA LEU A 210 8.61 -4.78 -11.41
C LEU A 210 7.61 -5.93 -11.53
N ALA A 211 7.10 -6.39 -10.41
CA ALA A 211 6.04 -7.40 -10.35
C ALA A 211 4.67 -6.75 -10.18
N THR A 212 3.73 -7.06 -11.05
CA THR A 212 2.33 -6.65 -10.94
C THR A 212 1.43 -7.74 -11.52
N PRO A 213 0.29 -8.08 -10.89
CA PRO A 213 -0.66 -9.01 -11.50
C PRO A 213 -1.17 -8.44 -12.83
N PRO A 214 -1.39 -9.29 -13.85
CA PRO A 214 -1.89 -8.85 -15.14
C PRO A 214 -3.36 -8.41 -15.04
N ARG A 215 -3.80 -7.64 -16.03
CA ARG A 215 -5.22 -7.39 -16.28
C ARG A 215 -5.90 -8.68 -16.77
N PRO A 216 -7.24 -8.77 -16.74
CA PRO A 216 -7.98 -9.95 -17.21
C PRO A 216 -7.69 -10.35 -18.67
N ASP A 217 -7.23 -9.41 -19.50
CA ASP A 217 -6.80 -9.62 -20.89
C ASP A 217 -5.32 -10.01 -21.03
N GLY A 218 -4.60 -10.22 -19.92
CA GLY A 218 -3.18 -10.55 -19.89
C GLY A 218 -2.23 -9.37 -20.06
N THR A 219 -2.75 -8.15 -20.23
CA THR A 219 -1.94 -6.94 -20.41
C THR A 219 -1.51 -6.34 -19.08
N ILE A 220 -0.54 -5.43 -19.12
CA ILE A 220 -0.11 -4.64 -17.96
C ILE A 220 -0.99 -3.40 -17.87
N THR A 221 -1.32 -2.96 -16.65
CA THR A 221 -2.07 -1.72 -16.46
C THR A 221 -1.30 -0.52 -17.05
N PRO A 222 -1.90 0.26 -17.99
CA PRO A 222 -1.21 1.33 -18.71
C PRO A 222 -0.51 2.36 -17.80
N GLU A 223 -1.14 2.73 -16.68
CA GLU A 223 -0.60 3.68 -15.71
C GLU A 223 0.64 3.13 -14.99
N VAL A 224 0.63 1.83 -14.66
CA VAL A 224 1.78 1.14 -14.03
C VAL A 224 2.92 1.03 -15.04
N LEU A 225 2.62 0.66 -16.28
CA LEU A 225 3.60 0.58 -17.37
C LEU A 225 4.25 1.95 -17.65
N TYR A 226 3.46 3.02 -17.67
CA TYR A 226 3.95 4.39 -17.85
C TYR A 226 4.95 4.76 -16.75
N CYS A 227 4.56 4.54 -15.48
CA CYS A 227 5.41 4.81 -14.33
C CYS A 227 6.68 3.96 -14.34
N ALA A 228 6.58 2.68 -14.70
CA ALA A 228 7.70 1.75 -14.80
C ALA A 228 8.74 2.22 -15.83
N LYS A 229 8.29 2.55 -17.04
CA LYS A 229 9.15 3.10 -18.11
C LYS A 229 9.81 4.41 -17.68
N LYS A 230 9.03 5.34 -17.14
CA LYS A 230 9.55 6.64 -16.68
C LYS A 230 10.58 6.50 -15.56
N ALA A 231 10.41 5.51 -14.69
CA ALA A 231 11.30 5.26 -13.56
C ALA A 231 12.47 4.33 -13.87
N GLY A 232 12.67 3.90 -15.12
CA GLY A 232 13.83 3.09 -15.52
C GLY A 232 13.77 1.63 -15.06
N VAL A 233 12.58 1.07 -14.85
CA VAL A 233 12.39 -0.37 -14.62
C VAL A 233 12.95 -1.14 -15.81
N THR A 234 13.65 -2.26 -15.60
CA THR A 234 14.26 -3.04 -16.69
C THR A 234 13.42 -4.23 -17.15
N HIS A 235 12.69 -4.86 -16.22
CA HIS A 235 11.83 -6.02 -16.51
C HIS A 235 10.47 -5.85 -15.85
N ILE A 236 9.41 -6.37 -16.49
CA ILE A 236 8.08 -6.48 -15.90
C ILE A 236 7.71 -7.96 -15.78
N LEU A 237 7.47 -8.39 -14.54
CA LEU A 237 6.89 -9.67 -14.19
C LEU A 237 5.36 -9.51 -14.06
N LYS A 238 4.62 -10.13 -14.97
CA LYS A 238 3.15 -10.17 -15.00
C LYS A 238 2.61 -11.23 -14.05
N ALA A 239 2.87 -11.07 -12.76
CA ALA A 239 2.39 -11.94 -11.70
C ALA A 239 2.16 -11.15 -10.40
N GLY A 240 1.15 -11.56 -9.62
CA GLY A 240 0.91 -11.05 -8.27
C GLY A 240 1.27 -12.08 -7.17
N GLY A 241 0.91 -11.76 -5.93
CA GLY A 241 0.90 -12.71 -4.82
C GLY A 241 2.27 -13.29 -4.43
N ALA A 242 2.23 -14.41 -3.72
CA ALA A 242 3.43 -15.11 -3.25
C ALA A 242 4.28 -15.66 -4.40
N GLN A 243 3.65 -16.07 -5.50
CA GLN A 243 4.33 -16.61 -6.68
C GLN A 243 5.24 -15.56 -7.34
N ALA A 244 4.83 -14.29 -7.37
CA ALA A 244 5.66 -13.23 -7.92
C ALA A 244 6.87 -12.92 -7.04
N VAL A 245 6.68 -12.90 -5.71
CA VAL A 245 7.78 -12.74 -4.75
C VAL A 245 8.79 -13.88 -4.88
N ALA A 246 8.30 -15.13 -5.00
CA ALA A 246 9.15 -16.30 -5.18
C ALA A 246 9.93 -16.25 -6.50
N ALA A 247 9.28 -15.84 -7.60
CA ALA A 247 9.93 -15.73 -8.91
C ALA A 247 11.07 -14.70 -8.91
N MET A 248 10.89 -13.55 -8.25
CA MET A 248 11.96 -12.57 -8.09
C MET A 248 13.08 -13.07 -7.16
N ALA A 249 12.74 -13.77 -6.08
CA ALA A 249 13.72 -14.24 -5.10
C ALA A 249 14.63 -15.35 -5.64
N TRP A 250 14.04 -16.37 -6.27
CA TRP A 250 14.79 -17.51 -6.81
C TRP A 250 15.33 -17.23 -8.22
N GLY A 251 14.69 -16.31 -8.94
CA GLY A 251 14.80 -16.25 -10.39
C GLY A 251 14.04 -17.40 -11.06
N THR A 252 13.71 -17.22 -12.32
CA THR A 252 13.14 -18.26 -13.19
C THR A 252 13.82 -18.21 -14.55
N ALA A 253 13.36 -19.02 -15.51
CA ALA A 253 13.90 -18.98 -16.87
C ALA A 253 13.75 -17.59 -17.52
N SER A 254 12.67 -16.85 -17.22
CA SER A 254 12.44 -15.50 -17.76
C SER A 254 12.54 -14.36 -16.74
N CYS A 255 12.37 -14.62 -15.44
CA CYS A 255 12.47 -13.61 -14.40
C CYS A 255 13.89 -13.56 -13.80
N PRO A 256 14.59 -12.42 -13.85
CA PRO A 256 15.87 -12.28 -13.16
C PRO A 256 15.73 -12.48 -11.65
N LYS A 257 16.71 -13.17 -11.04
CA LYS A 257 16.87 -13.20 -9.59
C LYS A 257 17.25 -11.79 -9.09
N VAL A 258 16.67 -11.39 -7.97
CA VAL A 258 16.97 -10.12 -7.29
C VAL A 258 17.60 -10.35 -5.92
N ASP A 259 18.32 -9.35 -5.42
CA ASP A 259 19.02 -9.40 -4.13
C ASP A 259 18.20 -8.73 -3.01
N LYS A 260 17.25 -7.87 -3.39
CA LYS A 260 16.29 -7.26 -2.46
C LYS A 260 14.91 -7.12 -3.08
N ILE A 261 13.87 -7.54 -2.35
CA ILE A 261 12.47 -7.37 -2.74
C ILE A 261 11.82 -6.27 -1.90
N LEU A 262 11.20 -5.31 -2.56
CA LEU A 262 10.54 -4.17 -1.97
C LEU A 262 9.07 -4.14 -2.34
N GLY A 263 8.30 -3.41 -1.54
CA GLY A 263 6.94 -3.03 -1.89
C GLY A 263 5.88 -3.63 -0.96
N PRO A 264 4.74 -2.93 -0.85
CA PRO A 264 3.63 -3.36 -0.02
C PRO A 264 2.86 -4.51 -0.69
N GLY A 265 2.08 -5.24 0.09
CA GLY A 265 1.19 -6.26 -0.44
C GLY A 265 0.25 -6.77 0.63
N ASN A 266 -0.65 -7.68 0.23
CA ASN A 266 -1.51 -8.34 1.19
C ASN A 266 -0.68 -9.29 2.08
N GLN A 267 -1.36 -9.90 3.06
CA GLN A 267 -0.73 -10.82 4.02
C GLN A 267 0.05 -11.99 3.36
N PHE A 268 -0.36 -12.47 2.18
CA PHE A 268 0.33 -13.54 1.47
C PHE A 268 1.65 -13.07 0.86
N VAL A 269 1.67 -11.86 0.29
CA VAL A 269 2.89 -11.22 -0.23
C VAL A 269 3.86 -10.95 0.92
N THR A 270 3.37 -10.40 2.04
CA THR A 270 4.20 -10.15 3.23
C THR A 270 4.74 -11.45 3.81
N ALA A 271 3.93 -12.49 3.94
CA ALA A 271 4.39 -13.81 4.41
C ALA A 271 5.43 -14.43 3.47
N ALA A 272 5.26 -14.31 2.14
CA ALA A 272 6.25 -14.78 1.17
C ALA A 272 7.59 -14.04 1.32
N LYS A 273 7.56 -12.71 1.44
CA LYS A 273 8.74 -11.87 1.72
C LYS A 273 9.46 -12.32 3.00
N MET A 274 8.70 -12.54 4.07
CA MET A 274 9.23 -12.97 5.37
C MET A 274 9.81 -14.39 5.34
N LEU A 275 9.22 -15.30 4.57
CA LEU A 275 9.73 -16.65 4.38
C LEU A 275 11.04 -16.62 3.59
N LEU A 276 11.07 -15.89 2.48
CA LEU A 276 12.19 -15.87 1.54
C LEU A 276 13.44 -15.18 2.09
N GLN A 277 13.30 -14.16 2.94
CA GLN A 277 14.46 -13.53 3.59
C GLN A 277 15.27 -14.48 4.50
N ASN A 278 14.65 -15.59 4.94
CA ASN A 278 15.28 -16.62 5.78
C ASN A 278 15.64 -17.88 4.98
N SER A 279 15.57 -17.82 3.65
CA SER A 279 15.78 -18.97 2.77
C SER A 279 17.14 -18.90 2.05
N GLU A 280 17.52 -20.01 1.42
CA GLU A 280 18.70 -20.12 0.54
C GLU A 280 18.63 -19.23 -0.72
N ALA A 281 17.58 -18.43 -0.90
CA ALA A 281 17.45 -17.50 -2.03
C ALA A 281 18.44 -16.34 -1.92
N MET A 282 19.02 -16.13 -0.74
CA MET A 282 19.95 -15.04 -0.45
C MET A 282 19.35 -13.69 -0.90
N VAL A 283 18.12 -13.44 -0.45
CA VAL A 283 17.35 -12.24 -0.77
C VAL A 283 17.03 -11.50 0.52
N SER A 284 17.13 -10.18 0.49
CA SER A 284 16.66 -9.32 1.58
C SER A 284 15.32 -8.70 1.26
N ILE A 285 14.63 -8.15 2.26
CA ILE A 285 13.40 -7.39 2.05
C ILE A 285 13.54 -5.97 2.63
N ASP A 286 12.70 -5.05 2.20
CA ASP A 286 12.60 -3.71 2.77
C ASP A 286 12.07 -3.73 4.22
N MET A 287 10.86 -4.24 4.41
CA MET A 287 10.19 -4.40 5.70
C MET A 287 9.00 -5.36 5.58
N PRO A 288 8.58 -6.00 6.69
CA PRO A 288 7.27 -6.62 6.77
C PRO A 288 6.18 -5.54 6.68
N ALA A 289 5.55 -5.42 5.52
CA ALA A 289 4.44 -4.49 5.35
C ALA A 289 3.20 -5.07 6.04
N GLY A 290 2.74 -4.38 7.08
CA GLY A 290 1.44 -4.65 7.72
C GLY A 290 0.29 -3.97 6.97
N PRO A 291 -0.95 -4.18 7.41
CA PRO A 291 -2.09 -3.42 6.91
C PRO A 291 -1.85 -1.91 7.05
N SER A 292 -2.46 -1.16 6.13
CA SER A 292 -2.46 0.30 6.11
C SER A 292 -3.01 0.87 7.42
N GLU A 293 -2.31 1.84 8.02
CA GLU A 293 -2.74 2.51 9.24
C GLU A 293 -2.64 4.04 9.13
N VAL A 294 -3.48 4.76 9.87
CA VAL A 294 -3.38 6.22 10.04
C VAL A 294 -3.79 6.61 11.47
N LEU A 295 -3.03 7.52 12.08
CA LEU A 295 -3.35 8.14 13.35
C LEU A 295 -3.43 9.65 13.16
N VAL A 296 -4.63 10.22 13.28
CA VAL A 296 -4.85 11.66 13.18
C VAL A 296 -4.77 12.28 14.58
N ILE A 297 -3.91 13.28 14.77
CA ILE A 297 -3.89 14.08 16.01
C ILE A 297 -4.61 15.39 15.71
N ALA A 298 -5.74 15.61 16.37
CA ALA A 298 -6.58 16.77 16.18
C ALA A 298 -6.63 17.63 17.44
N ASP A 299 -6.38 18.93 17.31
CA ASP A 299 -6.60 19.89 18.40
C ASP A 299 -7.93 20.62 18.19
N ALA A 300 -8.21 21.61 19.04
CA ALA A 300 -9.45 22.40 18.97
C ALA A 300 -9.59 23.23 17.67
N GLY A 301 -8.50 23.45 16.94
CA GLY A 301 -8.51 24.18 15.66
C GLY A 301 -8.72 23.28 14.45
N ALA A 302 -8.67 21.95 14.61
CA ALA A 302 -8.81 21.02 13.50
C ALA A 302 -10.25 21.01 12.95
N SER A 303 -10.37 21.01 11.62
CA SER A 303 -11.64 20.82 10.93
C SER A 303 -12.14 19.39 11.11
N PRO A 304 -13.31 19.15 11.73
CA PRO A 304 -13.83 17.80 11.90
C PRO A 304 -14.08 17.07 10.58
N ALA A 305 -14.45 17.83 9.52
CA ALA A 305 -14.66 17.28 8.19
C ALA A 305 -13.36 16.76 7.55
N HIS A 306 -12.24 17.46 7.77
CA HIS A 306 -10.95 17.01 7.25
C HIS A 306 -10.44 15.78 8.02
N VAL A 307 -10.56 15.80 9.35
CA VAL A 307 -10.21 14.64 10.19
C VAL A 307 -11.00 13.40 9.75
N ALA A 308 -12.30 13.54 9.51
CA ALA A 308 -13.12 12.44 9.01
C ALA A 308 -12.69 11.97 7.61
N ALA A 309 -12.36 12.89 6.71
CA ALA A 309 -11.87 12.55 5.37
C ALA A 309 -10.55 11.78 5.42
N ASP A 310 -9.60 12.19 6.26
CA ASP A 310 -8.30 11.53 6.42
C ASP A 310 -8.42 10.12 7.04
N LEU A 311 -9.36 9.94 7.98
CA LEU A 311 -9.66 8.61 8.52
C LEU A 311 -10.27 7.70 7.44
N LEU A 312 -11.20 8.23 6.64
CA LEU A 312 -11.87 7.46 5.59
C LEU A 312 -10.92 7.11 4.43
N SER A 313 -9.98 7.98 4.08
CA SER A 313 -9.04 7.73 2.98
C SER A 313 -8.12 6.53 3.25
N GLN A 314 -7.87 6.19 4.51
CA GLN A 314 -7.12 4.98 4.85
C GLN A 314 -8.02 3.77 5.10
N ALA A 315 -9.25 3.98 5.57
CA ALA A 315 -10.20 2.88 5.77
C ALA A 315 -10.64 2.23 4.44
N GLU A 316 -10.65 2.98 3.33
CA GLU A 316 -11.02 2.45 2.01
C GLU A 316 -9.99 1.48 1.42
N HIS A 317 -8.76 1.46 1.94
CA HIS A 317 -7.66 0.65 1.41
C HIS A 317 -7.91 -0.87 1.56
N GLY A 318 -8.74 -1.27 2.52
CA GLY A 318 -9.13 -2.65 2.71
C GLY A 318 -9.69 -2.92 4.11
N PRO A 319 -10.41 -4.03 4.29
CA PRO A 319 -11.03 -4.41 5.56
C PRO A 319 -10.01 -4.60 6.69
N ASP A 320 -8.75 -4.87 6.35
CA ASP A 320 -7.67 -5.08 7.32
C ASP A 320 -7.05 -3.76 7.82
N SER A 321 -7.44 -2.61 7.27
CA SER A 321 -6.87 -1.30 7.63
C SER A 321 -7.32 -0.83 9.02
N GLN A 322 -6.43 -0.16 9.74
CA GLN A 322 -6.72 0.37 11.08
C GLN A 322 -6.62 1.90 11.09
N VAL A 323 -7.65 2.57 11.60
CA VAL A 323 -7.68 4.03 11.67
C VAL A 323 -7.97 4.49 13.10
N GLY A 324 -7.29 5.55 13.52
CA GLY A 324 -7.47 6.14 14.85
C GLY A 324 -7.31 7.64 14.84
N THR A 325 -7.92 8.30 15.82
CA THR A 325 -7.75 9.73 16.09
C THR A 325 -7.51 10.00 17.57
N GLY A 326 -6.66 10.97 17.88
CA GLY A 326 -6.37 11.44 19.24
C GLY A 326 -6.61 12.94 19.37
N GLY A 327 -7.48 13.34 20.31
CA GLY A 327 -7.72 14.75 20.63
C GLY A 327 -6.72 15.30 21.65
N VAL A 328 -6.10 16.46 21.37
CA VAL A 328 -5.27 17.19 22.36
C VAL A 328 -6.05 18.40 22.89
N GLY A 329 -6.60 18.28 24.10
CA GLY A 329 -7.25 19.40 24.80
C GLY A 329 -6.24 20.30 25.51
N ARG A 330 -6.35 21.63 25.36
CA ARG A 330 -5.61 22.59 26.22
C ARG A 330 -6.19 22.55 27.64
N ARG A 331 -5.30 22.30 28.62
CA ARG A 331 -5.48 22.31 30.10
C ARG A 331 -6.92 22.35 30.61
N GLY A 332 -7.36 21.22 31.17
CA GLY A 332 -8.51 21.17 32.06
C GLY A 332 -9.85 20.81 31.41
N ARG A 333 -9.88 19.81 30.51
CA ARG A 333 -11.01 18.88 30.27
C ARG A 333 -10.69 17.94 29.10
N GLU A 334 -10.66 16.65 29.42
CA GLU A 334 -11.05 15.48 28.61
C GLU A 334 -10.62 15.47 27.13
N GLY A 335 -9.49 14.84 26.85
CA GLY A 335 -9.12 14.37 25.50
C GLY A 335 -9.70 12.97 25.27
N ALA A 336 -10.59 12.84 24.29
CA ALA A 336 -11.10 11.57 23.79
C ALA A 336 -10.26 11.11 22.59
N SER A 337 -9.81 9.86 22.61
CA SER A 337 -9.14 9.18 21.51
C SER A 337 -10.07 8.09 20.96
N GLY A 338 -10.33 8.09 19.65
CA GLY A 338 -11.22 7.14 18.99
C GLY A 338 -10.46 6.17 18.09
N VAL A 339 -10.73 4.86 18.18
CA VAL A 339 -10.21 3.82 17.27
C VAL A 339 -11.41 3.00 16.77
N GLY A 340 -11.51 2.76 15.47
CA GLY A 340 -12.61 1.93 14.93
C GLY A 340 -12.22 1.02 13.77
N ARG A 341 -13.12 0.08 13.49
CA ARG A 341 -12.95 -1.10 12.63
C ARG A 341 -14.00 -1.11 11.51
N PRO A 342 -13.68 -1.60 10.29
CA PRO A 342 -14.65 -2.27 9.43
C PRO A 342 -14.82 -3.73 9.88
N GLY A 343 -16.04 -4.25 9.93
CA GLY A 343 -16.37 -5.54 10.57
C GLY A 343 -15.75 -6.78 9.90
N GLN A 344 -15.26 -7.72 10.72
CA GLN A 344 -15.13 -9.13 10.39
C GLN A 344 -16.21 -9.89 11.17
N GLY A 345 -17.11 -10.55 10.45
CA GLY A 345 -18.05 -11.51 11.03
C GLY A 345 -17.36 -12.85 11.23
N LEU A 346 -17.41 -13.35 12.46
CA LEU A 346 -17.38 -14.77 12.75
C LEU A 346 -18.56 -15.04 13.69
N ASP A 347 -19.40 -15.95 13.21
CA ASP A 347 -20.64 -16.54 13.74
C ASP A 347 -21.90 -15.65 13.85
#